data_AF-A0A4R6KBQ6-F1
#
_entry.id   AF-A0A4R6KBQ6-F1
#
_cell.length_a   1.000
_cell.length_b   1.000
_cell.length_c   1.000
_cell.angle_alpha   90.00
_cell.angle_beta   90.00
_cell.angle_gamma   90.00
#
_symmetry.space_group_name_H-M   'P 1'
#
loop_
_entity.id
_entity.type
_entity.pdbx_description
1 polymer ?
#
loop_
_entity_poly.entity_id
_entity_poly.type
_entity_poly.pdbx_seq_one_letter_code
_entity_poly.pdbx_strand_id
1 'polypeptide(L)'
;MREHDRAGAPNVGLIDQTARYALDHGYHVILEGILYSPTYGAMVRQLIADHAGLTGVYYFQLPFEETVRRHAGRPLAKVVTPQQMRECYQDCDLLGVPGEQVIDKSSSLDETVERIIGDLAWVAGGEIAHALEE
;
A
#
# COMPACT_ATOMS: atom_id res chain seq x y z
N MET A 1 -13.57 -1.13 18.97
CA MET A 1 -14.52 -0.81 17.89
C MET A 1 -13.89 -1.30 16.59
N ARG A 2 -14.61 -2.03 15.73
CA ARG A 2 -14.16 -2.38 14.38
C ARG A 2 -14.87 -1.44 13.42
N GLU A 3 -14.10 -0.59 12.74
CA GLU A 3 -14.64 0.24 11.66
C GLU A 3 -14.65 -0.57 10.36
N HIS A 4 -15.66 -0.36 9.52
CA HIS A 4 -15.77 -1.08 8.26
C HIS A 4 -15.31 -0.20 7.10
N ASP A 5 -14.50 -0.78 6.23
CA ASP A 5 -13.98 -0.11 5.05
C ASP A 5 -15.11 0.19 4.06
N ARG A 6 -15.51 1.47 4.01
CA ARG A 6 -16.50 2.00 3.09
C ARG A 6 -16.04 3.37 2.61
N ALA A 7 -16.39 3.72 1.37
CA ALA A 7 -16.10 5.04 0.85
C ALA A 7 -16.67 6.11 1.80
N GLY A 8 -15.83 7.08 2.20
CA GLY A 8 -16.19 8.14 3.14
C GLY A 8 -16.23 7.72 4.63
N ALA A 9 -15.83 6.50 4.98
CA ALA A 9 -15.74 6.08 6.38
C ALA A 9 -14.60 6.81 7.12
N PRO A 10 -14.69 6.98 8.47
CA PRO A 10 -13.72 7.75 9.25
C PRO A 10 -12.28 7.26 9.13
N ASN A 11 -12.08 5.95 8.92
CA ASN A 11 -10.74 5.37 8.72
C ASN A 11 -10.07 5.88 7.43
N VAL A 12 -10.83 6.12 6.36
CA VAL A 12 -10.29 6.69 5.10
C VAL A 12 -9.75 8.10 5.35
N GLY A 13 -10.51 8.93 6.07
CA GLY A 13 -10.09 10.29 6.43
C GLY A 13 -8.90 10.31 7.38
N LEU A 14 -8.84 9.37 8.34
CA LEU A 14 -7.72 9.28 9.27
C LEU A 14 -6.40 8.91 8.57
N ILE A 15 -6.46 8.00 7.59
CA ILE A 15 -5.30 7.62 6.78
C ILE A 15 -4.80 8.83 5.99
N ASP A 16 -5.69 9.56 5.31
CA ASP A 16 -5.37 10.77 4.56
C ASP A 16 -4.68 11.83 5.43
N GLN A 17 -5.28 12.15 6.58
CA GLN A 17 -4.75 13.15 7.50
C GLN A 17 -3.37 12.75 8.03
N THR A 18 -3.19 11.48 8.37
CA THR A 18 -1.91 10.98 8.91
C THR A 18 -0.81 11.04 7.84
N ALA A 19 -1.12 10.61 6.61
CA ALA A 19 -0.17 10.66 5.51
C ALA A 19 0.24 12.09 5.19
N ARG A 20 -0.72 13.02 5.04
CA ARG A 20 -0.45 14.44 4.79
C ARG A 20 0.36 15.07 5.90
N TYR A 21 -0.03 14.84 7.15
CA TYR A 21 0.70 15.36 8.29
C TYR A 21 2.17 14.93 8.26
N ALA A 22 2.46 13.65 8.00
CA ALA A 22 3.83 13.17 7.90
C ALA A 22 4.59 13.81 6.72
N LEU A 23 3.98 13.88 5.54
CA LEU A 23 4.57 14.50 4.34
C LEU A 23 4.87 15.99 4.56
N ASP A 24 3.94 16.73 5.16
CA ASP A 24 4.08 18.16 5.45
C ASP A 24 5.21 18.45 6.47
N HIS A 25 5.58 17.46 7.28
CA HIS A 25 6.70 17.53 8.22
C HIS A 25 8.00 16.94 7.65
N GLY A 26 8.05 16.63 6.35
CA GLY A 26 9.24 16.18 5.65
C GLY A 26 9.56 14.69 5.82
N TYR A 27 8.64 13.88 6.33
CA TYR A 27 8.83 12.43 6.42
C TYR A 27 8.54 11.74 5.08
N HIS A 28 9.25 10.66 4.82
CA HIS A 28 8.86 9.70 3.79
C HIS A 28 7.70 8.84 4.30
N VAL A 29 6.68 8.63 3.46
CA VAL A 29 5.49 7.85 3.79
C VAL A 29 5.39 6.64 2.87
N ILE A 30 5.20 5.47 3.46
CA ILE A 30 4.76 4.26 2.78
C ILE A 30 3.31 4.02 3.19
N LEU A 31 2.39 4.18 2.24
CA LEU A 31 1.00 3.83 2.42
C LEU A 31 0.76 2.42 1.86
N GLU A 32 0.59 1.43 2.74
CA GLU A 32 0.47 0.02 2.39
C GLU A 32 -0.77 -0.62 3.03
N GLY A 33 -1.34 -1.61 2.33
CA GLY A 33 -2.47 -2.40 2.79
C GLY A 33 -3.34 -2.88 1.62
N ILE A 34 -4.47 -3.51 1.95
CA ILE A 34 -5.51 -3.85 0.98
C ILE A 34 -6.37 -2.60 0.73
N LEU A 35 -5.83 -1.65 -0.04
CA LEU A 35 -6.46 -0.35 -0.32
C LEU A 35 -7.43 -0.46 -1.49
N TYR A 36 -8.55 -1.16 -1.28
CA TYR A 36 -9.58 -1.39 -2.29
C TYR A 36 -9.99 -0.09 -3.02
N SER A 37 -9.73 -0.01 -4.32
CA SER A 37 -9.82 1.22 -5.13
C SER A 37 -11.21 1.89 -5.06
N PRO A 38 -12.35 1.15 -5.06
CA PRO A 38 -13.66 1.76 -4.85
C PRO A 38 -13.86 2.44 -3.50
N THR A 39 -13.16 1.99 -2.45
CA THR A 39 -13.24 2.56 -1.09
C THR A 39 -12.21 3.67 -0.89
N TYR A 40 -10.96 3.41 -1.23
CA TYR A 40 -9.81 4.26 -0.90
C TYR A 40 -9.31 5.09 -2.08
N GLY A 41 -9.60 4.67 -3.31
CA GLY A 41 -8.94 5.21 -4.50
C GLY A 41 -9.20 6.69 -4.74
N ALA A 42 -10.35 7.23 -4.34
CA ALA A 42 -10.59 8.68 -4.43
C ALA A 42 -9.62 9.45 -3.53
N MET A 43 -9.45 9.01 -2.27
CA MET A 43 -8.54 9.61 -1.30
C MET A 43 -7.08 9.47 -1.76
N VAL A 44 -6.66 8.27 -2.19
CA VAL A 44 -5.28 8.04 -2.63
C VAL A 44 -4.94 8.89 -3.87
N ARG A 45 -5.85 9.02 -4.83
CA ARG A 45 -5.64 9.88 -6.01
C ARG A 45 -5.49 11.36 -5.62
N GLN A 46 -6.24 11.85 -4.64
CA GLN A 46 -6.09 13.22 -4.15
C GLN A 46 -4.74 13.40 -3.41
N LEU A 47 -4.35 12.45 -2.58
CA LEU A 47 -3.05 12.48 -1.91
C LEU A 47 -1.88 12.55 -2.91
N ILE A 48 -1.95 11.75 -3.98
CA ILE A 48 -0.96 11.78 -5.07
C ILE A 48 -0.97 13.14 -5.78
N ALA A 49 -2.14 13.67 -6.09
CA ALA A 49 -2.28 14.95 -6.81
C ALA A 49 -1.76 16.14 -6.00
N ASP A 50 -1.90 16.10 -4.68
CA ASP A 50 -1.50 17.19 -3.78
C ASP A 50 -0.04 17.11 -3.35
N HIS A 51 0.57 15.92 -3.39
CA HIS A 51 1.96 15.73 -2.99
C HIS A 51 2.92 16.33 -4.03
N ALA A 52 3.66 17.37 -3.64
CA ALA A 52 4.63 18.04 -4.52
C ALA A 52 5.94 17.26 -4.72
N GLY A 53 6.18 16.21 -3.94
CA GLY A 53 7.38 15.38 -4.03
C GLY A 53 7.23 14.19 -4.99
N LEU A 54 8.19 13.27 -4.94
CA LEU A 54 8.13 12.04 -5.71
C LEU A 54 7.13 11.05 -5.10
N THR A 55 6.28 10.47 -5.93
CA THR A 55 5.33 9.44 -5.53
C THR A 55 5.41 8.25 -6.47
N GLY A 56 5.70 7.08 -5.90
CA GLY A 56 5.64 5.79 -6.59
C GLY A 56 4.36 5.05 -6.21
N VAL A 57 3.74 4.39 -7.18
CA VAL A 57 2.50 3.63 -6.98
C VAL A 57 2.71 2.22 -7.49
N TYR A 58 2.56 1.24 -6.60
CA TYR A 58 2.89 -0.16 -6.86
C TYR A 58 1.71 -1.05 -6.47
N TYR A 59 1.20 -1.81 -7.42
CA TYR A 59 0.16 -2.81 -7.21
C TYR A 59 0.77 -4.21 -7.21
N PHE A 60 0.63 -4.92 -6.09
CA PHE A 60 1.07 -6.32 -5.98
C PHE A 60 0.02 -7.26 -6.55
N GLN A 61 0.24 -7.73 -7.78
CA GLN A 61 -0.62 -8.72 -8.42
C GLN A 61 -0.22 -10.13 -8.01
N LEU A 62 -0.85 -10.61 -6.94
CA LEU A 62 -0.72 -12.01 -6.52
C LEU A 62 -1.94 -12.80 -6.94
N PRO A 63 -1.78 -13.95 -7.61
CA PRO A 63 -2.89 -14.85 -7.89
C PRO A 63 -3.58 -15.26 -6.59
N PHE A 64 -4.90 -15.41 -6.64
CA PHE A 64 -5.67 -15.81 -5.47
C PHE A 64 -5.16 -17.09 -4.79
N GLU A 65 -4.72 -18.07 -5.58
CA GLU A 65 -4.20 -19.34 -5.07
C GLU A 65 -2.99 -19.08 -4.16
N GLU A 66 -2.15 -18.11 -4.50
CA GLU A 66 -1.02 -17.70 -3.68
C GLU A 66 -1.48 -16.99 -2.41
N THR A 67 -2.52 -16.15 -2.49
CA THR A 67 -3.14 -15.51 -1.32
C THR A 67 -3.70 -16.57 -0.34
N VAL A 68 -4.41 -17.58 -0.85
CA VAL A 68 -4.96 -18.68 -0.04
C VAL A 68 -3.83 -19.51 0.58
N ARG A 69 -2.80 -19.85 -0.19
CA ARG A 69 -1.64 -20.60 0.30
C ARG A 69 -0.93 -19.88 1.45
N ARG A 70 -0.70 -18.57 1.32
CA ARG A 70 -0.09 -17.74 2.39
C ARG A 70 -1.01 -17.57 3.59
N HIS A 71 -2.31 -17.46 3.37
CA HIS A 71 -3.30 -17.32 4.43
C HIS A 71 -3.39 -18.57 5.31
N ALA A 72 -3.28 -19.77 4.73
CA ALA A 72 -3.39 -21.05 5.45
C ALA A 72 -2.42 -21.18 6.63
N GLY A 73 -1.27 -20.51 6.59
CA GLY A 73 -0.28 -20.49 7.69
C GLY A 73 -0.59 -19.49 8.82
N ARG A 74 -1.59 -18.62 8.67
CA ARG A 74 -1.89 -17.54 9.63
C ARG A 74 -2.95 -17.99 10.64
N PRO A 75 -2.91 -17.49 11.89
CA PRO A 75 -3.98 -17.75 12.87
C PRO A 75 -5.39 -17.42 12.36
N LEU A 76 -5.49 -16.42 11.48
CA LEU A 76 -6.73 -15.97 10.86
C LEU A 76 -7.38 -17.02 9.96
N ALA A 77 -6.64 -18.03 9.47
CA ALA A 77 -7.17 -19.15 8.70
C ALA A 77 -8.24 -19.97 9.43
N LYS A 78 -8.27 -19.88 10.77
CA LYS A 78 -9.29 -20.53 11.61
C LYS A 78 -10.66 -19.83 11.54
N VAL A 79 -10.70 -18.59 11.06
CA VAL A 79 -11.88 -17.72 11.10
C VAL A 79 -12.32 -17.30 9.70
N VAL A 80 -11.38 -17.08 8.79
CA VAL A 80 -11.63 -16.64 7.41
C VAL A 80 -11.33 -17.79 6.46
N THR A 81 -12.35 -18.28 5.77
CA THR A 81 -12.24 -19.38 4.81
C THR A 81 -11.80 -18.90 3.44
N PRO A 82 -11.23 -19.77 2.58
CA PRO A 82 -10.95 -19.42 1.19
C PRO A 82 -12.20 -18.93 0.43
N GLN A 83 -13.39 -19.45 0.73
CA GLN A 83 -14.63 -18.98 0.13
C GLN A 83 -14.93 -17.52 0.51
N GLN A 84 -14.75 -17.14 1.77
CA GLN A 84 -14.91 -15.75 2.21
C GLN A 84 -13.83 -14.85 1.61
N MET A 85 -12.59 -15.33 1.47
CA MET A 85 -11.53 -14.59 0.76
C MET A 85 -11.91 -14.36 -0.71
N ARG A 86 -12.60 -15.32 -1.34
CA ARG A 86 -13.01 -15.21 -2.73
C ARG A 86 -13.99 -14.07 -2.95
N GLU A 87 -14.91 -13.86 -2.02
CA GLU A 87 -15.91 -12.78 -2.04
C GLU A 87 -15.27 -11.39 -1.95
N CYS A 88 -14.13 -11.27 -1.28
CA CYS A 88 -13.41 -10.00 -1.10
C CYS A 88 -12.23 -9.83 -2.07
N TYR A 89 -11.89 -10.84 -2.88
CA TYR A 89 -10.78 -10.72 -3.81
C TYR A 89 -11.24 -10.02 -5.08
N GLN A 90 -10.57 -8.91 -5.39
CA GLN A 90 -10.70 -8.22 -6.65
C GLN A 90 -9.40 -8.41 -7.45
N ASP A 91 -9.52 -8.98 -8.64
CA ASP A 91 -8.39 -9.05 -9.56
C ASP A 91 -8.16 -7.69 -10.23
N CYS A 92 -6.89 -7.31 -10.43
CA CYS A 92 -6.50 -6.09 -11.13
C CYS A 92 -7.19 -4.82 -10.59
N ASP A 93 -7.23 -4.65 -9.27
CA ASP A 93 -7.79 -3.46 -8.61
C ASP A 93 -6.84 -2.26 -8.68
N LEU A 94 -6.54 -1.83 -9.91
CA LEU A 94 -5.60 -0.74 -10.19
C LEU A 94 -6.20 0.62 -9.83
N LEU A 95 -5.32 1.56 -9.48
CA LEU A 95 -5.68 2.94 -9.19
C LEU A 95 -5.87 3.77 -10.48
N GLY A 96 -5.25 3.38 -11.58
CA GLY A 96 -5.36 4.04 -12.89
C GLY A 96 -4.68 5.40 -12.93
N VAL A 97 -3.58 5.57 -12.19
CA VAL A 97 -2.79 6.81 -12.14
C VAL A 97 -1.56 6.71 -13.05
N PRO A 98 -1.06 7.84 -13.56
CA PRO A 98 0.18 7.84 -14.34
C PRO A 98 1.34 7.22 -13.54
N GLY A 99 2.08 6.33 -14.18
CA GLY A 99 3.26 5.69 -13.58
C GLY A 99 2.97 4.53 -12.62
N GLU A 100 1.70 4.14 -12.43
CA GLU A 100 1.35 2.95 -11.65
C GLU A 100 2.02 1.69 -12.21
N GLN A 101 2.76 0.98 -11.34
CA GLN A 101 3.51 -0.22 -11.68
C GLN A 101 2.83 -1.46 -11.12
N VAL A 102 2.83 -2.55 -11.89
CA VAL A 102 2.40 -3.87 -11.42
C VAL A 102 3.60 -4.71 -11.04
N ILE A 103 3.56 -5.28 -9.84
CA ILE A 103 4.55 -6.22 -9.32
C ILE A 103 3.86 -7.56 -9.16
N ASP A 104 4.13 -8.50 -10.06
CA ASP A 104 3.56 -9.83 -10.02
C ASP A 104 4.45 -10.83 -9.26
N LYS A 105 3.96 -12.06 -9.11
CA LYS A 105 4.64 -13.16 -8.39
C LYS A 105 6.03 -13.54 -8.93
N SER A 106 6.39 -13.13 -10.15
CA SER A 106 7.70 -13.39 -10.74
C SER A 106 8.78 -12.48 -10.18
N SER A 107 8.40 -11.32 -9.64
CA SER A 107 9.32 -10.38 -9.00
C SER A 107 9.76 -10.91 -7.64
N SER A 108 11.06 -11.07 -7.45
CA SER A 108 11.66 -11.35 -6.15
C SER A 108 11.56 -10.12 -5.23
N LEU A 109 11.86 -10.33 -3.94
CA LEU A 109 11.92 -9.23 -2.98
C LEU A 109 12.99 -8.20 -3.38
N ASP A 110 14.19 -8.66 -3.71
CA ASP A 110 15.32 -7.78 -4.05
C ASP A 110 15.03 -6.98 -5.32
N GLU A 111 14.53 -7.63 -6.39
CA GLU A 111 14.13 -6.93 -7.62
C GLU A 111 13.02 -5.89 -7.38
N THR A 112 12.08 -6.19 -6.48
CA THR A 112 11.01 -5.27 -6.11
C THR A 112 11.58 -4.05 -5.38
N VAL A 113 12.46 -4.27 -4.41
CA VAL A 113 13.10 -3.21 -3.62
C VAL A 113 13.98 -2.34 -4.51
N GLU A 114 14.84 -2.95 -5.32
CA GLU A 114 15.72 -2.24 -6.26
C GLU A 114 14.92 -1.37 -7.23
N ARG A 115 13.80 -1.89 -7.75
CA ARG A 115 12.89 -1.13 -8.60
C ARG A 115 12.33 0.09 -7.87
N ILE A 116 11.74 -0.09 -6.68
CA ILE A 116 11.14 1.01 -5.91
C ILE A 116 12.19 2.10 -5.59
N ILE A 117 13.39 1.68 -5.18
CA ILE A 117 14.51 2.60 -4.89
C ILE A 117 14.93 3.36 -6.16
N GLY A 118 15.06 2.66 -7.28
CA GLY A 118 15.44 3.24 -8.57
C GLY A 118 14.42 4.24 -9.09
N ASP A 119 13.13 3.89 -9.07
CA ASP A 119 12.02 4.73 -9.53
C ASP A 119 11.90 6.01 -8.70
N LEU A 120 12.13 5.93 -7.38
CA LEU A 120 12.07 7.08 -6.47
C LEU A 120 13.38 7.87 -6.44
N ALA A 121 14.35 7.55 -7.31
CA ALA A 121 15.69 8.15 -7.34
C ALA A 121 16.31 8.25 -5.94
N TRP A 122 16.06 7.25 -5.08
CA TRP A 122 16.56 7.21 -3.72
C TRP A 122 18.04 6.84 -3.82
N VAL A 123 18.88 7.84 -4.06
CA VAL A 123 20.34 7.66 -4.10
C VAL A 123 20.78 7.33 -2.67
N ALA A 124 20.88 6.04 -2.38
CA ALA A 124 21.46 5.41 -1.20
C ALA A 124 21.53 6.30 0.06
N GLY A 125 20.51 6.19 0.92
CA GLY A 125 20.61 6.54 2.35
C GLY A 125 20.87 8.01 2.67
N GLY A 126 19.79 8.79 2.76
CA GLY A 126 19.85 10.02 3.56
C GLY A 126 20.28 9.69 4.99
N GLU A 127 21.26 10.42 5.53
CA GLU A 127 21.72 10.27 6.91
C GLU A 127 20.52 10.37 7.88
N ILE A 128 20.51 9.48 8.89
CA ILE A 128 19.51 9.54 9.97
C ILE A 128 19.68 10.89 10.67
N ALA A 129 18.71 11.78 10.52
CA ALA A 129 18.62 12.96 11.35
C ALA A 129 18.34 12.51 12.79
N HIS A 130 19.38 12.63 13.64
CA HIS A 130 19.46 12.24 15.04
C HIS A 130 19.53 10.72 15.32
N ALA A 131 20.75 10.24 15.56
CA ALA A 131 20.95 9.15 16.50
C ALA A 131 20.36 9.60 17.86
N LEU A 132 19.38 8.86 18.38
CA LEU A 132 18.98 9.00 19.76
C LEU A 132 20.17 8.54 20.60
N GLU A 133 20.82 9.48 21.28
CA GLU A 133 21.79 9.17 22.33
C GLU A 133 21.03 8.55 23.52
N GLU A 134 21.52 7.40 24.01
CA GLU A 134 21.09 6.77 25.27
C GLU A 134 21.56 7.55 26.50
#